data_AF-A0A366WFV0-F1
#
_entry.id   AF-A0A366WFV0-F1
#
_cell.length_a   1.000
_cell.length_b   1.000
_cell.length_c   1.000
_cell.angle_alpha   90.00
_cell.angle_beta   90.00
_cell.angle_gamma   90.00
#
_symmetry.space_group_name_H-M   'P 1'
#
loop_
_entity.id
_entity.type
_entity.pdbx_description
1 polymer ?
#
loop_
_entity_poly.entity_id
_entity_poly.type
_entity_poly.pdbx_seq_one_letter_code
_entity_poly.pdbx_strand_id
1 'polypeptide(L)'
;MDSDQREHISAVINYFWGEGTTSPESVNEGMASIAYEALEEAQNCSATMDLVPRHISGRPNGKYIIKQVSKIGKRIASGDTQLYEACRQRVAINFRNQMEMAKQGL
;
A
#
# COMPACT_ATOMS: atom_id res chain seq x y z
N MET A 1 -7.75 -4.72 12.77
CA MET A 1 -6.87 -3.59 12.43
C MET A 1 -7.11 -2.48 13.44
N ASP A 2 -6.05 -1.97 14.05
CA ASP A 2 -6.12 -0.88 15.03
C ASP A 2 -6.14 0.52 14.35
N SER A 3 -6.29 1.59 15.14
CA SER A 3 -6.35 2.97 14.63
C SER A 3 -5.07 3.38 13.90
N ASP A 4 -3.92 3.07 14.48
CA ASP A 4 -2.61 3.48 13.97
C ASP A 4 -2.31 2.74 12.66
N GLN A 5 -2.72 1.48 12.54
CA GLN A 5 -2.65 0.72 11.29
C GLN A 5 -3.49 1.37 10.21
N ARG A 6 -4.74 1.74 10.53
CA ARG A 6 -5.64 2.40 9.58
C ARG A 6 -5.09 3.74 9.10
N GLU A 7 -4.54 4.53 10.00
CA GLU A 7 -3.93 5.82 9.69
C GLU A 7 -2.77 5.66 8.70
N HIS A 8 -1.82 4.77 9.00
CA HIS A 8 -0.69 4.53 8.11
C HIS A 8 -1.10 3.89 6.78
N ILE A 9 -2.06 2.98 6.76
CA ILE A 9 -2.54 2.37 5.50
C ILE A 9 -3.25 3.42 4.64
N SER A 10 -4.03 4.32 5.24
CA SER A 10 -4.65 5.43 4.52
C SER A 10 -3.58 6.34 3.87
N ALA A 11 -2.46 6.57 4.55
CA ALA A 11 -1.34 7.33 3.99
C ALA A 11 -0.71 6.63 2.77
N VAL A 12 -0.55 5.30 2.79
CA VAL A 12 -0.09 4.54 1.61
C VAL A 12 -1.07 4.68 0.44
N ILE A 13 -2.37 4.55 0.72
CA ILE A 13 -3.38 4.63 -0.33
C ILE A 13 -3.42 6.05 -0.93
N ASN A 14 -3.44 7.08 -0.09
CA ASN A 14 -3.42 8.46 -0.57
C ASN A 14 -2.10 8.82 -1.29
N TYR A 15 -0.99 8.18 -0.94
CA TYR A 15 0.27 8.32 -1.67
C TYR A 15 0.16 7.83 -3.12
N PHE A 16 -0.43 6.66 -3.35
CA PHE A 16 -0.56 6.10 -4.70
C PHE A 16 -1.65 6.77 -5.53
N TRP A 17 -2.83 7.00 -4.93
CA TRP A 17 -4.04 7.39 -5.65
C TRP A 17 -4.47 8.85 -5.43
N GLY A 18 -3.74 9.60 -4.61
CA GLY A 18 -3.97 11.02 -4.34
C GLY A 18 -4.63 11.27 -3.00
N GLU A 19 -4.39 12.45 -2.45
CA GLU A 19 -5.02 12.93 -1.22
C GLU A 19 -6.54 12.83 -1.27
N GLY A 20 -7.14 12.33 -0.19
CA GLY A 20 -8.60 12.14 -0.09
C GLY A 20 -9.15 10.89 -0.77
N THR A 21 -8.32 9.98 -1.29
CA THR A 21 -8.79 8.69 -1.85
C THR A 21 -9.49 7.84 -0.79
N THR A 22 -8.96 7.85 0.43
CA THR A 22 -9.50 7.16 1.59
C THR A 22 -9.18 7.92 2.88
N SER A 23 -10.05 7.76 3.87
CA SER A 23 -9.81 8.18 5.24
C SER A 23 -9.52 6.97 6.14
N PRO A 24 -8.79 7.13 7.26
CA PRO A 24 -8.42 6.02 8.15
C PRO A 24 -9.61 5.14 8.54
N GLU A 25 -10.75 5.73 8.90
CA GLU A 25 -11.96 5.03 9.32
C GLU A 25 -12.59 4.16 8.23
N SER A 26 -12.33 4.46 6.96
CA SER A 26 -12.84 3.71 5.81
C SER A 26 -11.94 2.53 5.40
N VAL A 27 -10.74 2.43 5.96
CA VAL A 27 -9.77 1.39 5.59
C VAL A 27 -10.23 0.00 6.06
N ASN A 28 -10.26 -0.94 5.12
CA ASN A 28 -10.56 -2.35 5.34
C ASN A 28 -9.41 -3.28 4.90
N GLU A 29 -9.55 -4.58 5.14
CA GLU A 29 -8.50 -5.56 4.82
C GLU A 29 -8.23 -5.72 3.32
N GLY A 30 -9.26 -5.59 2.47
CA GLY A 30 -9.12 -5.63 1.02
C GLY A 30 -8.27 -4.46 0.52
N MET A 31 -8.53 -3.26 1.02
CA MET A 31 -7.73 -2.06 0.70
C MET A 31 -6.27 -2.23 1.13
N ALA A 32 -6.03 -2.83 2.31
CA ALA A 32 -4.68 -3.14 2.76
C ALA A 32 -3.98 -4.16 1.83
N SER A 33 -4.71 -5.16 1.32
CA SER A 33 -4.17 -6.13 0.35
C SER A 33 -3.80 -5.47 -0.97
N ILE A 34 -4.67 -4.64 -1.54
CA ILE A 34 -4.37 -3.93 -2.79
C ILE A 34 -3.21 -2.95 -2.62
N ALA A 35 -3.15 -2.23 -1.49
CA ALA A 35 -2.02 -1.36 -1.19
C ALA A 35 -0.70 -2.14 -1.08
N TYR A 36 -0.73 -3.36 -0.53
CA TYR A 36 0.43 -4.24 -0.45
C TYR A 36 0.90 -4.72 -1.84
N GLU A 37 -0.02 -5.18 -2.69
CA GLU A 37 0.30 -5.62 -4.06
C GLU A 37 0.84 -4.47 -4.91
N ALA A 38 0.26 -3.28 -4.79
CA ALA A 38 0.78 -2.07 -5.42
C ALA A 38 2.21 -1.75 -4.96
N LEU A 39 2.49 -1.86 -3.66
CA LEU A 39 3.83 -1.68 -3.13
C LEU A 39 4.82 -2.72 -3.68
N GLU A 40 4.43 -3.99 -3.78
CA GLU A 40 5.27 -5.04 -4.38
C GLU A 40 5.53 -4.78 -5.88
N GLU A 41 4.52 -4.35 -6.63
CA GLU A 41 4.70 -4.00 -8.06
C GLU A 41 5.59 -2.77 -8.23
N ALA A 42 5.42 -1.74 -7.39
CA ALA A 42 6.25 -0.54 -7.41
C ALA A 42 7.72 -0.86 -7.13
N GLN A 43 7.98 -1.77 -6.19
CA GLN A 43 9.33 -2.25 -5.86
C GLN A 43 9.95 -3.09 -6.98
N ASN A 44 9.16 -3.98 -7.58
CA ASN A 44 9.62 -4.80 -8.70
C ASN A 44 9.94 -3.93 -9.92
N CYS A 45 9.19 -2.85 -10.13
CA CYS A 45 9.50 -1.83 -11.13
C CYS A 45 10.75 -1.01 -10.75
N SER A 46 10.93 -0.67 -9.48
CA SER A 46 12.09 0.09 -8.97
C SER A 46 13.33 -0.79 -8.73
N ALA A 47 13.58 -1.80 -9.58
CA ALA A 47 14.44 -2.99 -9.45
C ALA A 47 15.90 -2.87 -8.90
N THR A 48 16.30 -1.81 -8.20
CA THR A 48 17.65 -1.59 -7.66
C THR A 48 17.73 -1.02 -6.25
N MET A 49 16.61 -0.82 -5.53
CA MET A 49 16.64 -0.17 -4.21
C MET A 49 15.84 -0.98 -3.19
N ASP A 50 16.59 -1.72 -2.37
CA ASP A 50 16.24 -2.45 -1.15
C ASP A 50 15.13 -1.74 -0.34
N LEU A 51 14.15 -2.48 0.23
CA LEU A 51 13.43 -2.17 1.50
C LEU A 51 12.08 -2.88 1.79
N VAL A 52 11.69 -3.97 1.13
CA VAL A 52 10.67 -4.89 1.70
C VAL A 52 11.08 -6.34 1.46
N PRO A 53 10.86 -7.26 2.42
CA PRO A 53 11.14 -8.67 2.21
C PRO A 53 10.28 -9.21 1.07
N ARG A 54 10.91 -9.57 -0.04
CA ARG A 54 10.26 -10.28 -1.14
C ARG A 54 9.88 -11.67 -0.62
N HIS A 55 8.60 -11.93 -0.35
CA HIS A 55 8.16 -13.26 0.08
C HIS A 55 8.25 -14.22 -1.10
N ILE A 56 9.37 -14.94 -1.17
CA ILE A 56 9.51 -16.11 -2.02
C ILE A 56 8.71 -17.23 -1.34
N SER A 57 7.55 -17.53 -1.93
CA SER A 57 6.58 -18.62 -1.62
C SER A 57 5.50 -18.34 -0.53
N GLY A 58 4.25 -18.53 -0.94
CA GLY A 58 3.03 -18.49 -0.11
C GLY A 58 2.36 -17.11 -0.03
N ARG A 59 1.04 -17.03 -0.27
CA ARG A 59 0.26 -15.81 -0.02
C ARG A 59 0.39 -15.45 1.48
N PRO A 60 0.93 -14.26 1.83
CA PRO A 60 1.06 -13.86 3.22
C PRO A 60 -0.32 -13.76 3.88
N ASN A 61 -0.40 -14.04 5.19
CA ASN A 61 -1.66 -13.88 5.91
C ASN A 61 -2.06 -12.39 6.02
N GLY A 62 -3.36 -12.11 6.16
CA GLY A 62 -3.87 -10.73 6.23
C GLY A 62 -3.24 -9.87 7.34
N LYS A 63 -2.91 -10.46 8.51
CA LYS A 63 -2.22 -9.73 9.60
C LYS A 63 -0.80 -9.31 9.21
N TYR A 64 -0.10 -10.12 8.43
CA TYR A 64 1.22 -9.79 7.90
C TYR A 64 1.11 -8.63 6.92
N ILE A 65 0.18 -8.71 5.97
CA ILE A 65 -0.09 -7.67 4.98
C ILE A 65 -0.34 -6.33 5.67
N ILE A 66 -1.31 -6.28 6.60
CA ILE A 66 -1.65 -5.08 7.37
C ILE A 66 -0.41 -4.50 8.07
N LYS A 67 0.40 -5.34 8.71
CA LYS A 67 1.60 -4.92 9.43
C LYS A 67 2.67 -4.33 8.49
N GLN A 68 2.88 -4.92 7.31
CA GLN A 68 3.87 -4.42 6.36
C GLN A 68 3.44 -3.09 5.75
N VAL A 69 2.20 -2.99 5.29
CA VAL A 69 1.68 -1.75 4.70
C VAL A 69 1.71 -0.62 5.72
N SER A 70 1.31 -0.88 6.97
CA SER A 70 1.37 0.11 8.04
C SER A 70 2.80 0.61 8.32
N LYS A 71 3.81 -0.28 8.35
CA LYS A 71 5.22 0.14 8.51
C LYS A 71 5.70 1.06 7.39
N ILE A 72 5.29 0.77 6.16
CA ILE A 72 5.68 1.57 4.99
C ILE A 72 4.94 2.91 5.03
N GLY A 73 3.64 2.91 5.35
CA GLY A 73 2.86 4.12 5.55
C GLY A 73 3.47 5.08 6.57
N LYS A 74 4.01 4.55 7.69
CA LYS A 74 4.76 5.35 8.66
C LYS A 74 5.98 6.05 8.06
N ARG A 75 6.73 5.36 7.18
CA ARG A 75 7.91 5.93 6.51
C ARG A 75 7.53 7.02 5.52
N ILE A 76 6.48 6.77 4.72
CA ILE A 76 5.92 7.77 3.80
C ILE A 76 5.46 9.01 4.58
N ALA A 77 4.72 8.83 5.68
CA ALA A 77 4.27 9.92 6.54
C ALA A 77 5.44 10.72 7.15
N SER A 78 6.59 10.08 7.38
CA SER A 78 7.82 10.77 7.83
C SER A 78 8.63 11.45 6.71
N GLY A 79 8.15 11.43 5.46
CA GLY A 79 8.81 12.07 4.31
C GLY A 79 9.90 11.22 3.63
N ASP A 80 10.05 9.95 4.02
CA ASP A 80 10.98 9.00 3.40
C ASP A 80 10.29 8.33 2.18
N THR A 81 10.10 9.11 1.10
CA THR A 81 9.35 8.70 -0.11
C THR A 81 10.23 8.47 -1.34
N GLN A 82 11.56 8.59 -1.20
CA GLN A 82 12.53 8.56 -2.31
C GLN A 82 12.49 7.27 -3.14
N LEU A 83 11.87 6.19 -2.64
CA LEU A 83 11.93 4.87 -3.26
C LEU A 83 10.93 4.64 -4.41
N TYR A 84 9.85 5.44 -4.54
CA TYR A 84 8.67 4.99 -5.31
C TYR A 84 8.21 5.90 -6.46
N GLU A 85 8.69 7.14 -6.54
CA GLU A 85 8.11 8.15 -7.44
C GLU A 85 8.09 7.75 -8.93
N ALA A 86 9.15 7.11 -9.43
CA ALA A 86 9.26 6.75 -10.85
C ALA A 86 8.29 5.65 -11.29
N CYS A 87 7.88 4.77 -10.37
CA CYS A 87 7.00 3.62 -10.65
C CYS A 87 5.59 3.80 -10.08
N ARG A 88 5.39 4.71 -9.12
CA ARG A 88 4.12 4.96 -8.43
C ARG A 88 2.97 5.19 -9.40
N GLN A 89 3.17 6.06 -10.40
CA GLN A 89 2.10 6.45 -11.32
C GLN A 89 1.59 5.24 -12.15
N ARG A 90 2.50 4.41 -12.65
CA ARG A 90 2.15 3.23 -13.44
C ARG A 90 1.38 2.21 -12.61
N VAL A 91 1.85 1.95 -11.40
CA VAL A 91 1.21 1.02 -10.47
C VAL A 91 -0.17 1.53 -10.04
N ALA A 92 -0.28 2.82 -9.72
CA ALA A 92 -1.55 3.42 -9.33
C ALA A 92 -2.62 3.23 -10.42
N ILE A 93 -2.24 3.34 -11.70
CA ILE A 93 -3.12 3.08 -12.84
C ILE A 93 -3.54 1.61 -12.90
N ASN A 94 -2.60 0.67 -12.78
CA ASN A 94 -2.86 -0.77 -12.89
C ASN A 94 -3.83 -1.30 -11.82
N PHE A 95 -3.71 -0.77 -10.59
CA PHE A 95 -4.51 -1.23 -9.45
C PHE A 95 -5.77 -0.39 -9.19
N ARG A 96 -6.03 0.66 -9.96
CA ARG A 96 -7.15 1.59 -9.71
C ARG A 96 -8.51 0.88 -9.56
N ASN A 97 -8.85 -0.02 -10.50
CA ASN A 97 -10.13 -0.72 -10.46
C ASN A 97 -10.24 -1.66 -9.26
N GLN A 98 -9.13 -2.28 -8.88
CA GLN A 98 -9.08 -3.19 -7.73
C GLN A 98 -9.27 -2.42 -6.42
N MET A 99 -8.68 -1.23 -6.32
CA MET A 99 -8.87 -0.35 -5.17
C MET A 99 -10.32 0.13 -5.05
N GLU A 100 -10.97 0.50 -6.16
CA GLU A 100 -12.39 0.90 -6.14
C GLU A 100 -13.33 -0.25 -5.75
N MET A 101 -13.06 -1.48 -6.19
CA MET A 101 -13.81 -2.66 -5.73
C MET A 101 -13.59 -2.90 -4.24
N ALA A 102 -12.34 -2.83 -3.77
CA ALA A 102 -12.01 -3.01 -2.36
C ALA A 102 -12.66 -1.96 -1.45
N LYS A 103 -12.81 -0.71 -1.90
CA LYS A 103 -13.55 0.35 -1.18
C LYS A 103 -15.03 -0.02 -0.96
N GLN A 104 -15.60 -0.81 -1.87
CA GLN A 104 -16.97 -1.31 -1.77
C GLN A 104 -17.09 -2.61 -0.95
N GLY A 105 -15.97 -3.14 -0.47
CA GLY A 105 -15.92 -4.42 0.26
C GLY A 105 -16.01 -5.65 -0.64
N LEU A 106 -15.71 -5.51 -1.93
CA LEU A 106 -15.70 -6.57 -2.94
C LEU A 106 -14.29 -7.14 -3.16
#